data_AF-A0A940IAC1-F1
#
_entry.id   AF-A0A940IAC1-F1
#
_cell.length_a   1.000
_cell.length_b   1.000
_cell.length_c   1.000
_cell.angle_alpha   90.00
_cell.angle_beta   90.00
_cell.angle_gamma   90.00
#
_symmetry.space_group_name_H-M   'P 1'
#
loop_
_entity.id
_entity.type
_entity.pdbx_description
1 polymer ?
#
loop_
_entity_poly.entity_id
_entity_poly.type
_entity_poly.pdbx_seq_one_letter_code
_entity_poly.pdbx_strand_id
1 'polypeptide(L)' 'MEDLGVTKSYQGQGLGKLLFQQAVQFAKEVGAESLELGVWEFNQHAIKFYEAMGMTTQARKMEYKLRN' A
#
# COMPACT_ATOMS: atom_id res chain seq x y z
N MET A 1 -4.05 -11.39 6.31
CA MET A 1 -4.10 -10.10 5.62
C MET A 1 -3.36 -9.16 6.53
N GLU A 2 -2.15 -8.76 6.14
CA GLU A 2 -1.39 -7.77 6.91
C GLU A 2 -1.84 -6.40 6.39
N ASP A 3 -2.70 -5.74 7.17
CA ASP A 3 -3.31 -4.47 6.77
C ASP A 3 -2.51 -3.30 7.34
N LEU A 4 -2.12 -2.37 6.46
CA LEU A 4 -1.62 -1.06 6.86
C LEU A 4 -2.74 -0.04 6.69
N GLY A 5 -3.29 0.45 7.81
CA GLY A 5 -4.39 1.40 7.79
C GLY A 5 -4.30 2.42 8.92
N VAL A 6 -4.74 3.65 8.62
CA VAL A 6 -4.96 4.69 9.63
C VAL A 6 -6.46 4.87 9.80
N THR A 7 -6.95 4.78 11.04
CA THR A 7 -8.35 5.01 11.38
C THR A 7 -8.79 6.37 10.85
N LYS A 8 -10.02 6.46 10.32
CA LYS A 8 -10.53 7.64 9.62
C LYS A 8 -10.35 8.97 10.38
N SER A 9 -10.50 8.96 11.71
CA SER A 9 -10.30 10.13 12.58
C SER A 9 -8.87 10.70 12.56
N TYR A 10 -7.89 9.90 12.13
CA TYR A 10 -6.47 10.26 12.12
C TYR A 10 -5.87 10.37 10.71
N GLN A 11 -6.69 10.24 9.68
CA GLN A 11 -6.25 10.42 8.29
C GLN A 11 -5.96 11.91 7.99
N GLY A 12 -5.10 12.16 6.99
CA GLY A 12 -4.70 13.52 6.61
C GLY A 12 -3.66 14.16 7.53
N GLN A 13 -3.25 13.50 8.61
CA GLN A 13 -2.29 14.02 9.59
C GLN A 13 -0.84 13.52 9.35
N GLY A 14 -0.58 12.88 8.21
CA GLY A 14 0.76 12.35 7.87
C GLY A 14 1.12 11.02 8.54
N LEU A 15 0.26 10.45 9.40
CA LEU A 15 0.52 9.17 10.08
C LEU A 15 0.76 8.01 9.12
N GLY A 16 0.00 7.94 8.02
CA GLY A 16 0.21 6.89 7.01
C GLY A 16 1.60 6.94 6.41
N LYS A 17 2.11 8.15 6.13
CA LYS A 17 3.47 8.36 5.63
C LYS A 17 4.52 7.91 6.64
N LEU A 18 4.34 8.27 7.92
CA LEU A 18 5.26 7.85 8.98
C LEU A 18 5.31 6.33 9.11
N LEU A 19 4.16 5.66 9.16
CA LEU A 19 4.09 4.20 9.22
C LEU A 19 4.76 3.54 8.02
N PHE A 20 4.49 4.04 6.81
CA PHE A 20 5.10 3.52 5.58
C PHE A 20 6.63 3.68 5.60
N GLN A 21 7.13 4.86 6.00
CA GLN A 21 8.57 5.11 6.10
C GLN A 21 9.26 4.18 7.11
N GLN A 22 8.62 3.91 8.24
CA GLN A 22 9.13 2.94 9.21
C GLN A 22 9.15 1.52 8.66
N ALA A 23 8.13 1.10 7.92
CA ALA A 23 8.11 -0.20 7.25
C ALA A 23 9.24 -0.32 6.22
N VAL A 24 9.48 0.72 5.42
CA VAL A 24 10.61 0.77 4.46
C VAL A 24 11.95 0.71 5.18
N GLN A 25 12.11 1.43 6.29
CA GLN A 25 13.34 1.43 7.07
C GLN A 25 13.62 0.03 7.64
N PHE A 26 12.62 -0.61 8.24
CA PHE A 26 12.72 -1.97 8.75
C PHE A 26 13.08 -2.97 7.64
N ALA A 27 12.41 -2.90 6.48
CA ALA A 27 12.69 -3.78 5.35
C ALA A 27 14.16 -3.69 4.89
N LYS A 28 14.72 -2.46 4.88
CA LYS A 28 16.14 -2.25 4.57
C LYS A 28 17.07 -2.83 5.64
N GLU A 29 16.74 -2.67 6.91
CA GLU A 29 17.55 -3.17 8.04
C GLU A 29 17.66 -4.69 8.06
N VAL A 30 16.59 -5.40 7.66
CA VAL A 30 16.60 -6.86 7.57
C VAL A 30 17.17 -7.38 6.24
N GLY A 31 17.64 -6.49 5.35
CA GLY A 31 18.23 -6.86 4.06
C GLY A 31 17.22 -7.40 3.05
N ALA A 32 15.94 -6.99 3.13
CA ALA A 32 14.93 -7.40 2.17
C ALA A 32 15.17 -6.75 0.80
N GLU A 33 14.85 -7.48 -0.27
CA GLU A 33 14.95 -6.99 -1.65
C GLU A 33 13.77 -6.08 -2.04
N SER A 34 12.57 -6.36 -1.52
CA SER A 34 11.34 -5.62 -1.81
C SER A 34 10.41 -5.52 -0.60
N LEU A 35 9.60 -4.47 -0.59
CA LEU A 35 8.42 -4.33 0.28
C LEU A 35 7.19 -4.30 -0.62
N GLU A 36 6.28 -5.26 -0.41
CA GLU A 36 5.15 -5.51 -1.31
C GLU A 36 3.82 -5.47 -0.56
N LEU A 37 2.77 -5.08 -1.28
CA LEU A 37 1.39 -5.14 -0.78
C LEU A 37 0.42 -5.37 -1.94
N GLY A 38 -0.72 -5.98 -1.62
CA GLY A 38 -1.88 -6.03 -2.52
C GLY A 38 -2.82 -4.87 -2.24
N VAL A 39 -3.30 -4.20 -3.29
CA VAL A 39 -4.35 -3.19 -3.20
C VAL A 39 -5.42 -3.46 -4.25
N TRP A 40 -6.69 -3.32 -3.86
CA TRP A 40 -7.80 -3.47 -4.80
C TRP A 40 -7.89 -2.27 -5.74
N GLU A 41 -8.14 -2.51 -7.02
CA GLU A 41 -8.21 -1.48 -8.08
C GLU A 41 -9.23 -0.37 -7.77
N PHE A 42 -10.34 -0.67 -7.08
CA PHE A 42 -11.32 0.34 -6.70
C PHE A 42 -10.81 1.30 -5.61
N ASN A 43 -9.76 0.93 -4.87
CA ASN A 43 -9.21 1.74 -3.78
C ASN A 43 -8.19 2.76 -4.29
N GLN A 44 -8.68 3.67 -5.13
CA GLN A 44 -7.87 4.72 -5.77
C GLN A 44 -7.19 5.65 -4.75
N HIS A 45 -7.74 5.78 -3.54
CA HIS A 45 -7.11 6.56 -2.47
C HIS A 45 -5.82 5.90 -1.98
N ALA A 46 -5.86 4.59 -1.69
CA ALA A 46 -4.67 3.85 -1.27
C ALA A 46 -3.62 3.76 -2.38
N ILE A 47 -4.04 3.52 -3.63
CA ILE A 47 -3.14 3.47 -4.79
C ILE A 47 -2.33 4.78 -4.89
N LYS A 48 -3.01 5.94 -4.93
CA LYS A 48 -2.35 7.25 -5.00
C LYS A 48 -1.44 7.51 -3.81
N PHE A 49 -1.82 7.04 -2.62
CA PHE A 49 -0.99 7.14 -1.43
C PHE A 49 0.33 6.36 -1.60
N TYR A 50 0.28 5.11 -2.03
CA TYR A 50 1.49 4.28 -2.22
C TYR A 50 2.36 4.75 -3.39
N GLU A 51 1.76 5.19 -4.50
CA GLU A 51 2.48 5.82 -5.61
C GLU A 51 3.21 7.09 -5.17
N ALA A 52 2.57 7.94 -4.36
CA ALA A 52 3.21 9.13 -3.79
C ALA A 52 4.37 8.78 -2.84
N MET A 53 4.38 7.57 -2.26
CA MET A 53 5.48 7.05 -1.46
C MET A 53 6.58 6.35 -2.28
N GLY A 54 6.42 6.26 -3.61
CA GLY A 54 7.41 5.67 -4.51
C GLY A 54 7.23 4.19 -4.82
N MET A 55 6.10 3.58 -4.42
CA MET A 55 5.78 2.23 -4.87
C MET A 55 5.34 2.23 -6.33
N THR A 56 5.60 1.13 -7.03
CA THR A 56 5.19 0.89 -8.42
C THR A 56 4.42 -0.41 -8.53
N THR A 57 3.54 -0.53 -9.53
CA THR A 57 2.83 -1.80 -9.79
C THR A 57 3.80 -2.92 -10.14
N GLN A 58 3.80 -4.01 -9.36
CA GLN A 58 4.55 -5.23 -9.67
C GLN A 58 3.72 -6.22 -10.49
N ALA A 59 2.46 -6.45 -10.11
CA ALA A 59 1.55 -7.39 -10.76
C ALA A 59 0.11 -6.86 -10.78
N ARG A 60 -0.70 -7.38 -11.70
CA ARG A 60 -2.14 -7.11 -11.79
C ARG A 60 -2.92 -8.41 -11.84
N LYS A 61 -3.94 -8.53 -10.99
CA LYS A 61 -4.95 -9.59 -11.06
C LYS A 61 -6.15 -9.04 -11.82
N MET A 62 -6.47 -9.64 -12.97
CA MET A 62 -7.60 -9.23 -13.81
C MET A 62 -8.72 -10.26 -13.72
N GLU A 63 -9.96 -9.81 -13.83
CA GLU A 63 -11.13 -10.67 -13.86
C GLU A 63 -11.99 -10.41 -15.09
N TYR A 64 -12.60 -11.48 -15.63
CA TYR A 64 -13.71 -11.39 -16.56
C TYR A 64 -14.93 -11.99 -15.86
N LYS A 65 -15.93 -11.16 -15.58
CA LYS A 65 -17.15 -11.62 -14.89
C LYS A 65 -18.00 -12.43 -15.86
N LEU A 66 -18.18 -13.71 -15.57
CA LEU A 66 -18.99 -14.61 -16.39
C LEU A 66 -20.50 -14.43 -16.16
N ARG A 67 -20.90 -13.76 -15.08
CA ARG A 67 -22.29 -13.46 -14.72
C ARG A 67 -22.35 -12.12 -13.98
N ASN A 68 -23.41 -11.35 -14.23
CA ASN A 68 -23.74 -10.11 -13.51
C ASN A 68 -24.34 -10.42 -12.14
#